data_AF-A0AAW2CN69-F1
#
_entry.id   AF-A0AAW2CN69-F1
#
_cell.length_a   1.000
_cell.length_b   1.000
_cell.length_c   1.000
_cell.angle_alpha   90.00
_cell.angle_beta   90.00
_cell.angle_gamma   90.00
#
_symmetry.space_group_name_H-M   'P 1'
#
loop_
_entity.id
_entity.type
_entity.pdbx_description
1 polymer ?
#
loop_
_entity_poly.entity_id
_entity_poly.type
_entity_poly.pdbx_seq_one_letter_code
_entity_poly.pdbx_strand_id
1 'polypeptide(L)'
;MLLPNPSVKLRWFWREPACFIGIGLGLKKLRVFEEQEPCCGYLEVDLGLDLVDLRWVGGFQGVGEVYSVGSAVKGLLSGDWVVQSPTLPSSGTWQTYVVKDQSVWHKINKDSPRDYAATIAINPLTALRMLEDFITLNPGTDIS
;
A
#
# COMPACT_ATOMS: atom_id res chain seq x y z
N MET A 1 -5.10 5.89 -22.50
CA MET A 1 -6.17 6.15 -21.52
C MET A 1 -5.76 7.37 -20.71
N LEU A 2 -6.51 8.47 -20.77
CA LEU A 2 -6.20 9.67 -19.98
C LEU A 2 -6.58 9.39 -18.52
N LEU A 3 -5.67 9.62 -17.58
CA LEU A 3 -5.95 9.46 -16.15
C LEU A 3 -6.95 10.54 -15.70
N PRO A 4 -7.86 10.24 -14.75
CA PRO A 4 -8.65 11.28 -14.08
C PRO A 4 -7.70 12.30 -13.44
N ASN A 5 -7.99 13.59 -13.49
CA ASN A 5 -7.10 14.61 -12.91
C ASN A 5 -7.58 14.98 -11.49
N PRO A 6 -6.70 15.07 -10.46
CA PRO A 6 -5.25 14.86 -10.46
C PRO A 6 -4.84 13.45 -9.94
N SER A 7 -4.98 12.41 -10.78
CA SER A 7 -4.62 11.03 -10.41
C SER A 7 -3.20 10.66 -10.83
N VAL A 8 -2.63 9.74 -10.05
CA VAL A 8 -1.33 9.11 -10.26
C VAL A 8 -1.55 7.62 -10.44
N LYS A 9 -0.97 7.05 -11.50
CA LYS A 9 -0.90 5.61 -11.73
C LYS A 9 0.43 5.09 -11.18
N LEU A 10 0.35 4.17 -10.24
CA LEU A 10 1.52 3.49 -9.67
C LEU A 10 1.64 2.06 -10.18
N ARG A 11 2.87 1.57 -10.22
CA ARG A 11 3.20 0.15 -10.29
C ARG A 11 3.80 -0.28 -8.96
N TRP A 12 3.20 -1.27 -8.31
CA TRP A 12 3.74 -1.81 -7.06
C TRP A 12 4.95 -2.71 -7.35
N PHE A 13 5.93 -2.66 -6.45
CA PHE A 13 7.03 -3.61 -6.47
C PHE A 13 6.74 -4.80 -5.57
N TRP A 14 6.57 -5.96 -6.18
CA TRP A 14 6.52 -7.25 -5.51
C TRP A 14 7.69 -8.10 -5.99
N ARG A 15 8.29 -8.91 -5.11
CA ARG A 15 9.05 -10.06 -5.60
C ARG A 15 8.06 -11.05 -6.20
N GLU A 16 8.20 -11.37 -7.48
CA GLU A 16 7.46 -12.49 -8.08
C GLU A 16 7.86 -13.83 -7.45
N PRO A 17 6.89 -14.75 -7.31
CA PRO A 17 5.61 -14.52 -6.66
C PRO A 17 5.76 -14.74 -5.15
N ALA A 18 5.10 -13.90 -4.36
CA ALA A 18 5.00 -14.08 -2.91
C ALA A 18 4.37 -15.44 -2.58
N CYS A 19 5.16 -16.34 -2.01
CA CYS A 19 4.67 -17.55 -1.36
C CYS A 19 3.97 -17.10 -0.06
N PHE A 20 2.66 -17.30 0.02
CA PHE A 20 1.84 -16.87 1.15
C PHE A 20 2.06 -17.77 2.37
N ILE A 21 2.31 -17.17 3.54
CA ILE A 21 2.08 -17.83 4.83
C ILE A 21 0.60 -17.61 5.17
N GLY A 22 -0.24 -18.57 4.77
CA GLY A 22 -1.60 -18.65 5.27
C GLY A 22 -1.56 -19.07 6.75
N ILE A 23 -2.09 -18.25 7.64
CA ILE A 23 -2.39 -18.68 9.01
C ILE A 23 -3.51 -19.74 8.88
N GLY A 24 -3.18 -20.98 9.22
CA GLY A 24 -4.02 -22.15 9.02
C GLY A 24 -5.31 -22.09 9.82
N LEU A 25 -6.40 -21.70 9.16
CA LEU A 25 -7.76 -22.08 9.53
C LEU A 25 -8.44 -22.67 8.30
N GLY A 26 -8.16 -23.95 8.01
CA GLY A 26 -9.02 -24.87 7.27
C GLY A 26 -9.55 -24.49 5.87
N LEU A 27 -9.12 -23.39 5.26
CA LEU A 27 -9.61 -22.95 3.96
C LEU A 27 -8.84 -23.63 2.84
N LYS A 28 -9.58 -24.37 2.00
CA LYS A 28 -9.06 -25.09 0.83
C LYS A 28 -8.38 -24.10 -0.13
N LYS A 29 -7.06 -24.27 -0.31
CA LYS A 29 -6.23 -23.87 -1.45
C LYS A 29 -6.75 -22.66 -2.25
N LEU A 30 -6.35 -21.44 -1.85
CA LEU A 30 -6.38 -20.29 -2.76
C LEU A 30 -5.40 -20.57 -3.91
N ARG A 31 -5.93 -20.86 -5.10
CA ARG A 31 -5.16 -20.80 -6.35
C ARG A 31 -5.06 -19.34 -6.75
N VAL A 32 -3.86 -18.79 -6.73
CA VAL A 32 -3.54 -17.50 -7.36
C VAL A 32 -3.65 -17.73 -8.87
N PHE A 33 -4.63 -17.11 -9.51
CA PHE A 33 -4.79 -17.15 -10.96
C PHE A 33 -3.80 -16.21 -11.63
N GLU A 34 -3.24 -16.70 -12.73
CA GLU A 34 -2.25 -16.09 -13.58
C GLU A 34 -2.85 -14.91 -14.39
N GLU A 35 -2.27 -13.74 -14.18
CA GLU A 35 -2.05 -12.61 -15.10
C GLU A 35 -3.19 -11.92 -15.89
N GLN A 36 -4.49 -12.22 -15.74
CA GLN A 36 -5.53 -11.54 -16.55
C GLN A 36 -6.67 -10.80 -15.85
N GLU A 37 -6.76 -10.81 -14.52
CA GLU A 37 -7.78 -10.03 -13.80
C GLU A 37 -7.14 -9.39 -12.54
N PRO A 38 -7.54 -8.17 -12.13
CA PRO A 38 -6.99 -7.55 -10.92
C PRO A 38 -7.15 -8.51 -9.75
N CYS A 39 -6.11 -8.65 -8.92
CA CYS A 39 -6.05 -9.51 -7.74
C CYS A 39 -7.02 -9.07 -6.62
N CYS A 40 -8.28 -8.86 -6.96
CA CYS A 40 -9.37 -8.64 -6.02
C CYS A 40 -9.76 -10.02 -5.48
N GLY A 41 -9.27 -10.35 -4.28
CA GLY A 41 -9.84 -11.46 -3.53
C GLY A 41 -11.30 -11.12 -3.21
N TYR A 42 -12.23 -12.01 -3.53
CA TYR A 42 -13.64 -11.85 -3.18
C TYR A 42 -13.88 -12.53 -1.83
N LEU A 43 -14.33 -11.75 -0.84
CA LEU A 43 -15.08 -12.31 0.29
C LEU A 43 -16.57 -12.10 -0.04
N GLU A 44 -17.25 -13.17 -0.45
CA GLU A 44 -18.72 -13.17 -0.43
C GLU A 44 -19.15 -13.29 1.03
N VAL A 45 -19.62 -12.19 1.61
CA VAL A 45 -20.32 -12.20 2.89
C VAL A 45 -21.80 -11.96 2.59
N ASP A 46 -22.59 -13.03 2.62
CA ASP A 46 -24.03 -12.96 2.38
C ASP A 46 -24.72 -12.38 3.64
N LEU A 47 -24.92 -11.06 3.66
CA LEU A 47 -25.53 -10.33 4.79
C LEU A 47 -27.01 -9.95 4.56
N GLY A 48 -27.65 -10.41 3.47
CA GLY A 48 -29.08 -10.12 3.22
C GLY A 48 -29.42 -8.62 3.10
N LEU A 49 -28.44 -7.77 2.84
CA LEU A 49 -28.57 -6.34 2.54
C LEU A 49 -28.27 -6.15 1.06
N ASP A 50 -29.01 -5.27 0.37
CA ASP A 50 -28.81 -4.90 -1.03
C ASP A 50 -27.31 -4.85 -1.37
N LEU A 51 -26.89 -5.67 -2.34
CA LEU A 51 -25.50 -6.00 -2.68
C LEU A 51 -24.58 -4.76 -2.65
N VAL A 52 -23.96 -4.51 -1.50
CA VAL A 52 -22.81 -3.61 -1.42
C VAL A 52 -21.70 -4.28 -2.20
N ASP A 53 -21.17 -3.60 -3.22
CA ASP A 53 -20.01 -4.09 -3.97
C ASP A 53 -18.79 -4.13 -3.02
N LEU A 54 -18.57 -5.26 -2.37
CA LEU A 54 -17.49 -5.51 -1.41
C LEU A 54 -16.15 -5.84 -2.11
N ARG A 55 -15.92 -5.30 -3.31
CA ARG A 55 -14.64 -5.43 -4.00
C ARG A 55 -13.58 -4.57 -3.31
N TRP A 56 -12.71 -5.22 -2.55
CA TRP A 56 -11.56 -4.60 -1.89
C TRP A 56 -10.27 -5.34 -2.23
N VAL A 57 -9.21 -4.57 -2.45
CA VAL A 57 -7.85 -5.12 -2.62
C VAL A 57 -7.12 -4.98 -1.28
N GLY A 58 -6.57 -6.11 -0.80
CA GLY A 58 -5.81 -6.16 0.45
C GLY A 58 -4.46 -5.44 0.39
N GLY A 59 -3.82 -5.33 1.56
CA GLY A 59 -2.48 -4.76 1.72
C GLY A 59 -2.48 -3.28 2.06
N PHE A 60 -1.65 -2.89 3.03
CA PHE A 60 -1.52 -1.53 3.57
C PHE A 60 -0.07 -1.02 3.51
N GLN A 61 0.88 -1.92 3.26
CA GLN A 61 2.31 -1.65 3.16
C GLN A 61 2.82 -2.02 1.79
N GLY A 62 3.78 -1.24 1.29
CA GLY A 62 4.34 -1.40 -0.03
C GLY A 62 5.00 -0.11 -0.50
N VAL A 63 5.95 -0.27 -1.43
CA VAL A 63 6.54 0.83 -2.18
C VAL A 63 6.16 0.67 -3.65
N GLY A 64 5.68 1.76 -4.25
CA GLY A 64 5.33 1.82 -5.65
C GLY A 64 6.24 2.77 -6.42
N GLU A 65 6.40 2.50 -7.70
CA GLU A 65 6.97 3.45 -8.66
C GLU A 65 5.85 4.16 -9.42
N VAL A 66 5.97 5.47 -9.56
CA VAL A 66 5.06 6.26 -10.38
C VAL A 66 5.22 5.86 -11.84
N TYR A 67 4.20 5.23 -12.39
CA TYR A 67 4.18 4.83 -13.80
C TYR A 67 3.82 6.02 -14.69
N SER A 68 2.73 6.72 -14.36
CA SER A 68 2.30 7.92 -15.08
C SER A 68 1.49 8.86 -14.19
N VAL A 69 1.50 10.15 -14.52
CA VAL A 69 0.80 11.19 -13.77
C VAL A 69 -0.21 11.93 -14.66
N GLY A 70 -1.33 12.37 -14.07
CA GLY A 70 -2.27 13.27 -14.72
C GLY A 70 -1.69 14.68 -14.90
N SER A 71 -2.25 15.48 -15.81
CA SER A 71 -1.71 16.81 -16.15
C SER A 71 -1.79 17.83 -15.02
N ALA A 72 -2.70 17.63 -14.06
CA ALA A 72 -2.87 18.51 -12.90
C ALA A 72 -2.04 18.07 -11.67
N VAL A 73 -1.29 16.96 -11.76
CA VAL A 73 -0.44 16.47 -10.67
C VAL A 73 0.77 17.38 -10.51
N LYS A 74 1.11 17.72 -9.26
CA LYS A 74 2.29 18.53 -8.92
C LYS A 74 3.15 17.78 -7.90
N GLY A 75 4.46 17.83 -8.06
CA GLY A 75 5.42 17.26 -7.10
C GLY A 75 5.72 15.76 -7.23
N LEU A 76 5.01 15.04 -8.11
CA LEU A 76 5.30 13.66 -8.47
C LEU A 76 5.58 13.54 -9.97
N LEU A 77 6.59 12.75 -10.32
CA LEU A 77 6.99 12.47 -11.69
C LEU A 77 7.07 10.96 -11.93
N SER A 78 6.93 10.55 -13.18
CA SER A 78 7.20 9.16 -13.57
C SER A 78 8.59 8.73 -13.13
N GLY A 79 8.67 7.54 -12.55
CA GLY A 79 9.87 6.98 -11.94
C GLY A 79 10.05 7.31 -10.45
N ASP A 80 9.31 8.27 -9.88
CA ASP A 80 9.41 8.53 -8.43
C ASP A 80 8.97 7.33 -7.61
N TRP A 81 9.61 7.11 -6.45
CA TRP A 81 9.18 6.11 -5.49
C TRP A 81 8.26 6.75 -4.46
N VAL A 82 7.16 6.05 -4.17
CA VAL A 82 6.15 6.53 -3.23
C VAL A 82 5.69 5.41 -2.30
N VAL A 83 5.24 5.82 -1.12
CA VAL A 83 4.51 4.98 -0.18
C VAL A 83 3.13 5.57 0.05
N GLN A 84 2.18 4.74 0.45
CA GLN A 84 0.85 5.21 0.79
C GLN A 84 0.85 6.00 2.10
N SER A 85 0.04 7.06 2.17
CA SER A 85 -0.25 7.76 3.42
C SER A 85 -0.95 6.85 4.43
N PRO A 86 -0.45 6.74 5.67
CA PRO A 86 -1.05 5.89 6.71
C PRO A 86 -2.39 6.46 7.23
N THR A 87 -2.68 7.73 6.97
CA THR A 87 -3.88 8.42 7.46
C THR A 87 -5.11 8.26 6.55
N LEU A 88 -4.93 7.66 5.37
CA LEU A 88 -5.99 7.51 4.37
C LEU A 88 -6.39 6.04 4.23
N PRO A 89 -7.62 5.75 3.74
CA PRO A 89 -8.05 4.38 3.47
C PRO A 89 -7.07 3.65 2.55
N SER A 90 -6.86 2.35 2.76
CA SER A 90 -5.90 1.61 1.92
C SER A 90 -6.23 1.73 0.44
N SER A 91 -5.20 1.81 -0.37
CA SER A 91 -5.35 1.73 -1.83
C SER A 91 -5.29 0.29 -2.32
N GLY A 92 -5.01 -0.65 -1.40
CA GLY A 92 -4.75 -2.05 -1.69
C GLY A 92 -3.40 -2.19 -2.37
N THR A 93 -2.38 -2.58 -1.63
CA THR A 93 -1.05 -2.75 -2.22
C THR A 93 -0.91 -4.07 -2.96
N TRP A 94 -1.74 -5.07 -2.66
CA TRP A 94 -1.69 -6.43 -3.22
C TRP A 94 -2.29 -6.52 -4.63
N GLN A 95 -1.82 -5.66 -5.52
CA GLN A 95 -2.13 -5.62 -6.95
C GLN A 95 -0.90 -5.10 -7.70
N THR A 96 -0.90 -5.19 -9.03
CA THR A 96 0.25 -4.72 -9.83
C THR A 96 0.22 -3.22 -10.07
N TYR A 97 -0.98 -2.67 -10.30
CA TYR A 97 -1.16 -1.25 -10.59
C TYR A 97 -2.31 -0.68 -9.76
N VAL A 98 -2.22 0.61 -9.44
CA VAL A 98 -3.31 1.34 -8.80
C VAL A 98 -3.35 2.76 -9.31
N VAL A 99 -4.55 3.34 -9.42
CA VAL A 99 -4.76 4.75 -9.77
C VAL A 99 -5.50 5.43 -8.62
N LYS A 100 -4.89 6.44 -8.01
CA LYS A 100 -5.50 7.27 -6.96
C LYS A 100 -5.05 8.72 -7.08
N ASP A 101 -5.74 9.59 -6.35
CA ASP A 101 -5.37 11.00 -6.22
C ASP A 101 -3.93 11.17 -5.71
N GLN A 102 -3.25 12.22 -6.17
CA GLN A 102 -1.88 12.54 -5.76
C GLN A 102 -1.71 12.66 -4.24
N SER A 103 -2.74 13.09 -3.50
CA SER A 103 -2.70 13.27 -2.03
C SER A 103 -2.54 11.98 -1.25
N VAL A 104 -2.77 10.83 -1.88
CA VAL A 104 -2.62 9.51 -1.24
C VAL A 104 -1.16 9.11 -1.10
N TRP A 105 -0.26 9.75 -1.84
CA TRP A 105 1.11 9.29 -2.03
C TRP A 105 2.13 10.22 -1.38
N HIS A 106 3.05 9.63 -0.61
CA HIS A 106 4.23 10.33 -0.11
C HIS A 106 5.45 9.91 -0.90
N LYS A 107 6.15 10.89 -1.48
CA LYS A 107 7.42 10.66 -2.18
C LYS A 107 8.51 10.27 -1.19
N ILE A 108 9.27 9.24 -1.52
CA ILE A 108 10.41 8.77 -0.74
C ILE A 108 11.69 8.79 -1.57
N ASN A 109 12.82 8.84 -0.88
CA ASN A 109 14.13 8.70 -1.50
C ASN A 109 14.39 7.23 -1.90
N LYS A 110 15.12 7.03 -3.00
CA LYS A 110 15.56 5.72 -3.52
C LYS A 110 16.88 5.22 -2.94
N ASP A 111 17.52 6.00 -2.07
CA ASP A 111 18.77 5.62 -1.40
C ASP A 111 18.60 4.43 -0.45
N SER A 112 17.38 4.22 0.06
CA SER A 112 17.05 3.09 0.92
C SER A 112 16.76 1.82 0.11
N PRO A 113 17.18 0.63 0.56
CA PRO A 113 16.78 -0.61 -0.07
C PRO A 113 15.25 -0.74 -0.05
N ARG A 114 14.72 -1.23 -1.17
CA ARG A 114 13.29 -1.29 -1.44
C ARG A 114 12.48 -2.00 -0.34
N ASP A 115 13.03 -3.07 0.21
CA ASP A 115 12.36 -3.88 1.24
C ASP A 115 12.15 -3.08 2.54
N TYR A 116 13.09 -2.20 2.90
CA TYR A 116 12.92 -1.29 4.04
C TYR A 116 11.91 -0.20 3.72
N ALA A 117 11.97 0.38 2.51
CA ALA A 117 11.02 1.41 2.07
C ALA A 117 9.57 0.90 2.07
N ALA A 118 9.34 -0.38 1.74
CA ALA A 118 8.01 -0.98 1.73
C ALA A 118 7.35 -1.04 3.12
N THR A 119 8.13 -1.06 4.20
CA THR A 119 7.64 -1.30 5.57
C THR A 119 7.61 -0.04 6.44
N ILE A 120 8.19 1.06 5.98
CA ILE A 120 8.41 2.27 6.80
C ILE A 120 7.12 2.97 7.27
N ALA A 121 6.06 2.89 6.47
CA ALA A 121 4.85 3.71 6.67
C ALA A 121 3.96 3.30 7.84
N ILE A 122 4.11 2.06 8.37
CA ILE A 122 3.30 1.57 9.50
C ILE A 122 4.20 1.31 10.70
N ASN A 123 4.89 0.16 10.78
CA ASN A 123 5.54 -0.23 12.04
C ASN A 123 6.62 0.77 12.52
N PRO A 124 7.60 1.18 11.69
CA PRO A 124 8.62 2.13 12.13
C PRO A 124 8.03 3.51 12.42
N LEU A 125 7.08 3.98 11.60
CA LEU A 125 6.43 5.26 11.81
C LEU A 125 5.59 5.29 13.10
N THR A 126 4.82 4.24 13.36
CA THR A 126 4.05 4.13 14.61
C THR A 126 4.97 4.08 15.82
N ALA A 127 6.05 3.30 15.77
CA ALA A 127 7.04 3.26 16.85
C ALA A 127 7.67 4.64 17.09
N LEU A 128 8.05 5.34 16.01
CA LEU A 128 8.63 6.68 16.11
C LEU A 128 7.65 7.68 16.76
N ARG A 129 6.39 7.68 16.33
CA ARG A 129 5.35 8.55 16.90
C ARG A 129 5.09 8.25 18.38
N MET A 130 5.13 6.98 18.79
CA MET A 130 5.04 6.63 20.22
C MET A 130 6.18 7.25 21.04
N LEU A 131 7.39 7.29 20.50
CA LEU A 131 8.56 7.83 21.18
C LEU A 131 8.60 9.37 21.16
N GLU A 132 8.14 10.01 20.09
CA GLU A 132 8.25 11.46 19.91
C GLU A 132 7.04 12.25 20.42
N ASP A 133 5.83 11.68 20.34
CA ASP A 133 4.60 12.43 20.62
C ASP A 133 4.14 12.29 22.09
N PHE A 134 4.53 11.20 22.79
CA PHE A 134 4.03 10.91 24.14
C PHE A 134 5.05 11.16 25.24
N ILE A 135 6.34 11.03 24.95
CA ILE A 135 7.41 11.18 25.95
C ILE A 135 8.55 12.03 25.39
N THR A 136 9.25 12.78 26.23
CA THR A 136 10.49 13.46 25.82
C THR A 136 11.68 12.61 26.24
N LEU A 137 12.30 11.93 25.28
CA LEU A 137 13.51 11.14 25.52
C LEU A 137 14.77 11.99 25.39
N ASN A 138 15.68 11.84 26.34
CA ASN A 138 17.05 12.35 26.23
C ASN A 138 17.99 11.20 25.85
N PRO A 139 19.11 11.48 25.16
CA PRO A 139 20.12 10.45 24.90
C PRO A 139 20.56 9.77 26.20
N GLY A 140 20.49 8.43 26.23
CA GLY A 140 20.83 7.62 27.41
C GLY A 140 19.67 7.37 28.39
N THR A 141 18.46 7.88 28.11
CA THR A 141 17.26 7.50 28.87
C THR A 141 16.88 6.05 28.61
N ASP A 142 16.65 5.29 29.67
CA ASP A 142 16.17 3.90 29.61
C ASP A 142 14.64 3.87 29.47
N ILE A 143 14.13 2.91 28.70
CA ILE A 143 12.70 2.70 28.44
C ILE A 143 12.25 1.35 29.03
N SER A 144 12.29 1.25 30.36
CA SER A 144 11.86 0.08 31.15
C SER A 144 10.39 0.14 31.56
#